data_AF-A0A2D5PBR5-F1
#
_entry.id   AF-A0A2D5PBR5-F1
#
_cell.length_a   1.000
_cell.length_b   1.000
_cell.length_c   1.000
_cell.angle_alpha   90.00
_cell.angle_beta   90.00
_cell.angle_gamma   90.00
#
_symmetry.space_group_name_H-M   'P 1'
#
loop_
_entity.id
_entity.type
_entity.pdbx_description
1 polymer ?
#
loop_
_entity_poly.entity_id
_entity_poly.type
_entity_poly.pdbx_seq_one_letter_code
_entity_poly.pdbx_strand_id
1 'polypeptide(L)'
;MLDEQGILKDYLPFHVIHVGDVCDDHPEYGESTGYLSEYDFTWQPQTESRDTPQMYLGDKPLVFKSEGADNKNDEFLPALQSKIGNNPLRIPRISSCWGMDQSMMFATELADQLSFSPILGITRTEATLIDSAGHEHTGFTALTFHKALRADRIELRLKDLPVSERPILPVALKDRNVLLIHKDVLAEWKQQGIDDVEYEPDEEYQRLASLEKMTMYYQSGGNRDFSTLQDYQDNKNGRTYKM
;
A
#
# COMPACT_ATOMS: atom_id res chain seq x y z
N MET A 1 -2.35 -19.23 30.82
CA MET A 1 -1.73 -18.00 30.32
C MET A 1 -2.37 -17.71 28.98
N LEU A 2 -3.06 -16.58 28.83
CA LEU A 2 -3.38 -16.06 27.50
C LEU A 2 -2.05 -15.75 26.83
N ASP A 3 -1.85 -16.22 25.60
CA ASP A 3 -0.66 -15.94 24.81
C ASP A 3 -0.45 -14.42 24.76
N GLU A 4 0.69 -13.92 25.23
CA GLU A 4 1.00 -12.48 25.26
C GLU A 4 1.08 -11.88 23.84
N GLN A 5 1.25 -12.73 22.81
CA GLN A 5 1.25 -12.32 21.40
C GLN A 5 -0.15 -12.28 20.78
N GLY A 6 -1.10 -13.07 21.30
CA GLY A 6 -2.45 -13.19 20.76
C GLY A 6 -2.46 -13.46 19.24
N ILE A 7 -3.24 -12.68 18.49
CA ILE A 7 -3.32 -12.79 17.02
C ILE A 7 -1.97 -12.56 16.31
N LEU A 8 -1.03 -11.83 16.91
CA LEU A 8 0.27 -11.53 16.30
C LEU A 8 1.25 -12.72 16.29
N LYS A 9 0.87 -13.85 16.92
CA LYS A 9 1.65 -15.08 16.76
C LYS A 9 1.64 -15.57 15.30
N ASP A 10 0.50 -15.43 14.61
CA ASP A 10 0.28 -15.92 13.24
C ASP A 10 0.26 -14.78 12.21
N TYR A 11 0.07 -13.54 12.68
CA TYR A 11 -0.04 -12.35 11.86
C TYR A 11 1.05 -11.34 12.17
N LEU A 12 1.41 -10.52 11.19
CA LEU A 12 2.26 -9.36 11.36
C LEU A 12 1.51 -8.09 10.95
N PRO A 13 1.89 -6.92 11.47
CA PRO A 13 1.50 -5.64 10.88
C PRO A 13 1.77 -5.64 9.38
N PHE A 14 0.78 -5.26 8.59
CA PHE A 14 0.94 -5.18 7.14
C PHE A 14 1.46 -3.80 6.76
N HIS A 15 2.76 -3.72 6.57
CA HIS A 15 3.48 -2.50 6.23
C HIS A 15 3.84 -2.51 4.75
N VAL A 16 3.41 -1.48 4.03
CA VAL A 16 3.80 -1.23 2.64
C VAL A 16 5.10 -0.43 2.62
N ILE A 17 6.01 -0.74 1.72
CA ILE A 17 7.17 0.10 1.43
C ILE A 17 6.73 1.09 0.35
N HIS A 18 6.67 2.37 0.69
CA HIS A 18 6.29 3.39 -0.30
C HIS A 18 7.46 3.65 -1.24
N VAL A 19 7.15 3.99 -2.48
CA VAL A 19 8.12 4.69 -3.32
C VAL A 19 8.26 6.09 -2.75
N GLY A 20 9.46 6.49 -2.37
CA GLY A 20 9.74 7.82 -1.86
C GLY A 20 10.17 8.77 -2.98
N ASP A 21 11.25 9.51 -2.74
CA ASP A 21 11.75 10.47 -3.73
C ASP A 21 12.48 9.75 -4.87
N VAL A 22 12.13 10.11 -6.11
CA VAL A 22 12.85 9.71 -7.33
C VAL A 22 13.52 10.94 -7.90
N CYS A 23 14.84 11.00 -7.82
CA CYS A 23 15.61 12.12 -8.33
C CYS A 23 15.85 12.00 -9.85
N ASP A 24 16.21 13.13 -10.46
CA ASP A 24 16.71 13.19 -11.83
C ASP A 24 18.24 13.20 -11.82
N ASP A 25 18.88 12.57 -12.81
CA ASP A 25 20.34 12.44 -12.99
C ASP A 25 21.03 13.80 -13.29
N HIS A 26 20.72 14.82 -12.52
CA HIS A 26 21.15 16.18 -12.81
C HIS A 26 22.18 16.64 -11.76
N PRO A 27 23.49 16.59 -12.08
CA PRO A 27 24.55 16.91 -11.13
C PRO A 27 24.58 18.38 -10.66
N GLU A 28 23.76 19.24 -11.25
CA GLU A 28 23.66 20.69 -10.95
C GLU A 28 22.47 21.07 -10.05
N TYR A 29 21.48 20.19 -9.87
CA TYR A 29 20.42 20.41 -8.90
C TYR A 29 20.80 19.65 -7.62
N GLY A 30 21.50 20.34 -6.72
CA GLY A 30 21.83 19.79 -5.41
C GLY A 30 20.56 19.37 -4.66
N GLU A 31 20.42 18.06 -4.44
CA GLU A 31 19.66 17.29 -3.43
C GLU A 31 18.25 17.73 -2.97
N SER A 32 17.64 18.83 -3.40
CA SER A 32 16.60 19.45 -2.55
C SER A 32 15.13 19.25 -2.95
N THR A 33 14.80 18.58 -4.06
CA THR A 33 13.44 18.09 -4.32
C THR A 33 13.46 16.91 -5.30
N GLY A 34 12.93 15.74 -4.91
CA GLY A 34 12.71 14.62 -5.83
C GLY A 34 11.92 15.04 -7.08
N TYR A 35 12.29 14.50 -8.24
CA TYR A 35 11.59 14.73 -9.51
C TYR A 35 10.18 14.12 -9.48
N LEU A 36 10.05 12.96 -8.84
CA LEU A 36 8.79 12.39 -8.35
C LEU A 36 8.88 12.20 -6.82
N SER A 37 7.76 12.25 -6.13
CA SER A 37 7.66 12.02 -4.68
C SER A 37 6.68 10.91 -4.34
N GLU A 38 6.53 10.58 -3.06
CA GLU A 38 5.58 9.55 -2.58
C GLU A 38 4.13 9.74 -3.06
N TYR A 39 3.70 10.99 -3.25
CA TYR A 39 2.36 11.32 -3.74
C TYR A 39 2.16 10.93 -5.20
N ASP A 40 3.24 10.83 -5.99
CA ASP A 40 3.17 10.35 -7.37
C ASP A 40 2.86 8.85 -7.46
N PHE A 41 2.90 8.14 -6.33
CA PHE A 41 2.67 6.69 -6.21
C PHE A 41 1.57 6.33 -5.19
N THR A 42 0.80 7.34 -4.76
CA THR A 42 -0.40 7.18 -3.94
C THR A 42 -1.63 7.50 -4.77
N TRP A 43 -2.65 6.65 -4.69
CA TRP A 43 -3.75 6.65 -5.66
C TRP A 43 -5.03 7.23 -5.09
N GLN A 44 -5.59 8.23 -5.78
CA GLN A 44 -6.89 8.81 -5.46
C GLN A 44 -7.92 8.49 -6.55
N PRO A 45 -9.15 8.11 -6.20
CA PRO A 45 -10.19 7.83 -7.19
C PRO A 45 -10.56 9.12 -7.94
N GLN A 46 -10.72 9.03 -9.25
CA GLN A 46 -11.28 10.13 -10.06
C GLN A 46 -12.78 10.23 -9.79
N THR A 47 -13.15 11.03 -8.80
CA THR A 47 -14.55 11.28 -8.43
C THR A 47 -14.84 12.77 -8.39
N GLU A 48 -16.11 13.13 -8.52
CA GLU A 48 -16.56 14.53 -8.47
C GLU A 48 -16.50 15.13 -7.04
N SER A 49 -16.32 14.31 -6.01
CA SER A 49 -16.36 14.71 -4.59
C SER A 49 -15.07 14.33 -3.87
N ARG A 50 -14.23 15.32 -3.56
CA ARG A 50 -12.96 15.16 -2.83
C ARG A 50 -13.12 14.94 -1.32
N ASP A 51 -14.30 15.15 -0.75
CA ASP A 51 -14.46 15.40 0.69
C ASP A 51 -14.74 14.17 1.56
N THR A 52 -14.73 12.93 1.02
CA THR A 52 -14.90 11.74 1.87
C THR A 52 -14.20 10.52 1.24
N PRO A 53 -13.42 9.75 2.02
CA PRO A 53 -12.92 8.45 1.56
C PRO A 53 -14.07 7.62 0.99
N GLN A 54 -13.95 7.29 -0.30
CA GLN A 54 -14.94 6.48 -0.98
C GLN A 54 -14.67 5.03 -0.56
N MET A 55 -15.55 4.45 0.25
CA MET A 55 -15.59 3.00 0.37
C MET A 55 -15.89 2.42 -1.01
N TYR A 56 -14.94 1.70 -1.61
CA TYR A 56 -15.12 1.12 -2.95
C TYR A 56 -15.93 -0.17 -2.82
N LEU A 57 -17.17 -0.18 -3.31
CA LEU A 57 -18.09 -1.31 -3.08
C LEU A 57 -17.96 -2.45 -4.11
N GLY A 58 -17.08 -2.30 -5.10
CA GLY A 58 -16.78 -3.35 -6.10
C GLY A 58 -17.85 -3.55 -7.17
N ASP A 59 -18.83 -2.66 -7.22
CA ASP A 59 -19.98 -2.69 -8.13
C ASP A 59 -19.65 -2.15 -9.53
N LYS A 60 -18.61 -1.31 -9.66
CA LYS A 60 -18.08 -0.84 -10.94
C LYS A 60 -16.57 -0.68 -10.90
N PRO A 61 -15.87 -0.89 -12.03
CA PRO A 61 -14.48 -0.48 -12.16
C PRO A 61 -14.31 1.01 -11.88
N LEU A 62 -13.17 1.38 -11.30
CA LEU A 62 -12.82 2.76 -10.98
C LEU A 62 -11.50 3.16 -11.62
N VAL A 63 -11.40 4.45 -11.95
CA VAL A 63 -10.16 5.07 -12.41
C VAL A 63 -9.55 5.83 -11.23
N PHE A 64 -8.26 5.63 -11.01
CA PHE A 64 -7.49 6.34 -10.01
C PHE A 64 -6.40 7.16 -10.70
N LYS A 65 -6.06 8.31 -10.14
CA LYS A 65 -4.90 9.12 -10.54
C LYS A 65 -3.95 9.23 -9.37
N SER A 66 -2.68 9.55 -9.62
CA SER A 66 -1.76 9.87 -8.53
C SER A 66 -2.23 11.13 -7.77
N GLU A 67 -1.94 11.19 -6.47
CA GLU A 67 -2.15 12.39 -5.65
C GLU A 67 -1.26 13.55 -6.11
N GLY A 68 -0.05 13.22 -6.56
CA GLY A 68 0.92 14.16 -7.11
C GLY A 68 0.51 14.81 -8.44
N ALA A 69 -0.40 14.20 -9.21
CA ALA A 69 -0.81 14.67 -10.53
C ALA A 69 -1.35 16.12 -10.51
N ASP A 70 -2.09 16.50 -9.47
CA ASP A 70 -2.71 17.84 -9.38
C ASP A 70 -1.68 18.96 -9.18
N ASN A 71 -0.45 18.62 -8.77
CA ASN A 71 0.64 19.56 -8.52
C ASN A 71 1.62 19.68 -9.71
N LYS A 72 1.38 18.96 -10.81
CA LYS A 72 2.26 19.01 -12.00
C LYS A 72 1.74 20.07 -12.97
N ASN A 73 2.64 20.96 -13.43
CA ASN A 73 2.31 21.99 -14.40
C ASN A 73 2.40 21.47 -15.86
N ASP A 74 1.90 22.25 -16.83
CA ASP A 74 1.87 21.89 -18.25
C ASP A 74 3.26 21.62 -18.86
N GLU A 75 4.34 22.07 -18.22
CA GLU A 75 5.73 21.87 -18.66
C GLU A 75 6.35 20.59 -18.07
N PHE A 76 5.89 20.15 -16.90
CA PHE A 76 6.43 18.98 -16.20
C PHE A 76 6.11 17.69 -16.94
N LEU A 77 4.86 17.52 -17.39
CA LEU A 77 4.40 16.28 -18.01
C LEU A 77 5.18 15.96 -19.30
N PRO A 78 5.35 16.88 -20.28
CA PRO A 78 6.17 16.63 -21.45
C PRO A 78 7.65 16.35 -21.11
N ALA A 79 8.19 17.00 -20.09
CA ALA A 79 9.57 16.80 -19.65
C ALA A 79 9.77 15.39 -19.07
N LEU A 80 8.85 14.94 -18.21
CA LEU A 80 8.86 13.60 -17.63
C LEU A 80 8.73 12.54 -18.73
N GLN A 81 7.75 12.71 -19.64
CA GLN A 81 7.54 11.82 -20.78
C GLN A 81 8.78 11.72 -21.68
N SER A 82 9.45 12.84 -21.95
CA SER A 82 10.69 12.86 -22.72
C SER A 82 11.83 12.08 -22.04
N LYS A 83 11.91 12.09 -20.70
CA LYS A 83 12.96 11.38 -19.95
C LYS A 83 12.73 9.88 -19.91
N ILE A 84 11.49 9.46 -19.68
CA ILE A 84 11.13 8.03 -19.65
C ILE A 84 10.89 7.45 -21.05
N GLY A 85 11.05 8.26 -22.11
CA GLY A 85 10.93 7.84 -23.49
C GLY A 85 9.51 7.46 -23.91
N ASN A 86 8.49 8.11 -23.35
CA ASN A 86 7.07 7.76 -23.48
C ASN A 86 6.72 6.33 -23.02
N ASN A 87 7.54 5.71 -22.18
CA ASN A 87 7.18 4.48 -21.49
C ASN A 87 6.33 4.81 -20.25
N PRO A 88 5.36 3.96 -19.87
CA PRO A 88 4.69 4.09 -18.58
C PRO A 88 5.70 4.09 -17.43
N LEU A 89 5.39 4.80 -16.34
CA LEU A 89 6.17 4.66 -15.12
C LEU A 89 5.99 3.23 -14.59
N ARG A 90 7.06 2.62 -14.08
CA ARG A 90 6.93 1.50 -13.15
C ARG A 90 5.95 1.94 -12.06
N ILE A 91 5.14 1.02 -11.56
CA ILE A 91 4.25 1.28 -10.43
C ILE A 91 4.39 0.13 -9.43
N PRO A 92 4.27 0.41 -8.12
CA PRO A 92 4.31 -0.63 -7.09
C PRO A 92 3.14 -1.61 -7.28
N ARG A 93 3.40 -2.89 -7.05
CA ARG A 93 2.39 -3.96 -7.13
C ARG A 93 1.49 -3.97 -5.91
N ILE A 94 1.94 -3.40 -4.79
CA ILE A 94 1.13 -3.17 -3.59
C ILE A 94 1.39 -1.74 -3.15
N SER A 95 0.33 -0.93 -3.02
CA SER A 95 0.46 0.47 -2.60
C SER A 95 -0.75 0.93 -1.80
N SER A 96 -0.58 2.07 -1.12
CA SER A 96 -1.70 2.77 -0.51
C SER A 96 -2.57 3.44 -1.57
N CYS A 97 -3.86 3.50 -1.29
CA CYS A 97 -4.79 4.37 -2.01
C CYS A 97 -5.62 5.14 -1.00
N TRP A 98 -6.35 6.15 -1.47
CA TRP A 98 -7.14 7.03 -0.61
C TRP A 98 -8.00 6.25 0.38
N GLY A 99 -7.95 6.67 1.65
CA GLY A 99 -8.48 5.91 2.77
C GLY A 99 -7.48 4.86 3.28
N MET A 100 -6.21 5.24 3.43
CA MET A 100 -5.05 4.37 3.68
C MET A 100 -5.22 3.36 4.82
N ASP A 101 -6.09 3.63 5.81
CA ASP A 101 -6.38 2.72 6.92
C ASP A 101 -7.41 1.63 6.59
N GLN A 102 -8.06 1.74 5.43
CA GLN A 102 -9.22 0.97 5.00
C GLN A 102 -9.15 0.53 3.54
N SER A 103 -8.22 1.02 2.73
CA SER A 103 -8.09 0.64 1.33
C SER A 103 -6.65 0.55 0.87
N MET A 104 -6.36 -0.47 0.06
CA MET A 104 -5.05 -0.66 -0.57
C MET A 104 -5.21 -1.06 -2.03
N MET A 105 -4.21 -0.69 -2.81
CA MET A 105 -4.12 -1.01 -4.23
C MET A 105 -3.21 -2.22 -4.42
N PHE A 106 -3.67 -3.17 -5.21
CA PHE A 106 -2.94 -4.39 -5.55
C PHE A 106 -2.88 -4.59 -7.06
N ALA A 107 -1.78 -5.12 -7.54
CA ALA A 107 -1.77 -5.83 -8.82
C ALA A 107 -2.73 -7.01 -8.73
N THR A 108 -3.57 -7.20 -9.75
CA THR A 108 -4.71 -8.14 -9.72
C THR A 108 -4.25 -9.57 -9.49
N GLU A 109 -3.10 -9.96 -10.04
CA GLU A 109 -2.55 -11.30 -9.84
C GLU A 109 -2.15 -11.58 -8.39
N LEU A 110 -1.85 -10.55 -7.59
CA LEU A 110 -1.61 -10.69 -6.15
C LEU A 110 -2.93 -10.69 -5.38
N ALA A 111 -3.87 -9.82 -5.76
CA ALA A 111 -5.20 -9.81 -5.16
C ALA A 111 -5.90 -11.18 -5.33
N ASP A 112 -5.79 -11.80 -6.50
CA ASP A 112 -6.43 -13.09 -6.82
C ASP A 112 -5.87 -14.28 -6.04
N GLN A 113 -4.66 -14.17 -5.47
CA GLN A 113 -4.11 -15.17 -4.55
C GLN A 113 -4.81 -15.15 -3.17
N LEU A 114 -5.44 -14.03 -2.82
CA LEU A 114 -6.06 -13.83 -1.52
C LEU A 114 -7.52 -14.30 -1.54
N SER A 115 -7.90 -15.21 -0.66
CA SER A 115 -9.31 -15.56 -0.47
C SER A 115 -9.83 -14.93 0.81
N PHE A 116 -11.01 -14.31 0.77
CA PHE A 116 -11.58 -13.63 1.92
C PHE A 116 -12.96 -14.19 2.26
N SER A 117 -13.15 -14.47 3.54
CA SER A 117 -14.47 -14.80 4.07
C SER A 117 -15.39 -13.57 4.05
N PRO A 118 -16.67 -13.72 3.69
CA PRO A 118 -17.63 -12.61 3.71
C PRO A 118 -17.74 -11.92 5.08
N ILE A 119 -17.45 -12.62 6.18
CA ILE A 119 -17.55 -12.05 7.54
C ILE A 119 -16.57 -10.88 7.78
N LEU A 120 -15.47 -10.83 7.02
CA LEU A 120 -14.44 -9.81 7.09
C LEU A 120 -14.86 -8.50 6.42
N GLY A 121 -15.91 -8.53 5.58
CA GLY A 121 -16.41 -7.33 4.88
C GLY A 121 -15.32 -6.70 4.03
N ILE A 122 -14.77 -7.45 3.08
CA ILE A 122 -13.76 -6.98 2.14
C ILE A 122 -14.36 -6.95 0.75
N THR A 123 -14.21 -5.83 0.04
CA THR A 123 -14.62 -5.71 -1.36
C THR A 123 -13.40 -5.61 -2.26
N ARG A 124 -13.60 -6.05 -3.50
CA ARG A 124 -12.63 -5.96 -4.59
C ARG A 124 -13.21 -5.03 -5.64
N THR A 125 -12.47 -4.02 -6.02
CA THR A 125 -12.87 -3.09 -7.08
C THR A 125 -11.81 -3.09 -8.16
N GLU A 126 -12.17 -3.46 -9.38
CA GLU A 126 -11.28 -3.34 -10.53
C GLU A 126 -10.81 -1.89 -10.68
N ALA A 127 -9.51 -1.69 -10.88
CA ALA A 127 -8.88 -0.39 -10.90
C ALA A 127 -8.04 -0.19 -12.17
N THR A 128 -8.20 0.96 -12.79
CA THR A 128 -7.24 1.51 -13.76
C THR A 128 -6.50 2.66 -13.10
N LEU A 129 -5.18 2.66 -13.14
CA LEU A 129 -4.35 3.72 -12.54
C LEU A 129 -3.82 4.62 -13.64
N ILE A 130 -3.86 5.93 -13.42
CA ILE A 130 -3.22 6.93 -14.26
C ILE A 130 -1.98 7.43 -13.51
N ASP A 131 -0.81 7.10 -14.03
CA ASP A 131 0.47 7.51 -13.44
C ASP A 131 0.73 9.02 -13.62
N SER A 132 1.74 9.54 -12.92
CA SER A 132 2.12 10.96 -13.03
C SER A 132 2.69 11.37 -14.39
N ALA A 133 2.97 10.42 -15.28
CA ALA A 133 3.31 10.66 -16.68
C ALA A 133 2.08 10.60 -17.62
N GLY A 134 0.88 10.42 -17.06
CA GLY A 134 -0.39 10.38 -17.78
C GLY A 134 -0.69 9.05 -18.47
N HIS A 135 0.08 7.98 -18.20
CA HIS A 135 -0.18 6.67 -18.79
C HIS A 135 -1.17 5.86 -17.94
N GLU A 136 -2.01 5.10 -18.62
CA GLU A 136 -2.95 4.17 -18.00
C GLU A 136 -2.29 2.82 -17.71
N HIS A 137 -2.60 2.28 -16.53
CA HIS A 137 -2.19 0.97 -16.05
C HIS A 137 -3.43 0.16 -15.69
N THR A 138 -3.69 -0.89 -16.45
CA THR A 138 -4.75 -1.88 -16.17
C THR A 138 -4.20 -3.05 -15.36
N GLY A 139 -5.08 -3.88 -14.82
CA GLY A 139 -4.68 -5.07 -14.07
C GLY A 139 -4.45 -4.78 -12.58
N PHE A 140 -5.13 -3.78 -12.02
CA PHE A 140 -5.11 -3.49 -10.60
C PHE A 140 -6.47 -3.73 -9.95
N THR A 141 -6.46 -4.00 -8.65
CA THR A 141 -7.63 -4.21 -7.80
C THR A 141 -7.45 -3.42 -6.52
N ALA A 142 -8.39 -2.52 -6.23
CA ALA A 142 -8.50 -1.89 -4.92
C ALA A 142 -9.23 -2.83 -3.95
N LEU A 143 -8.57 -3.19 -2.85
CA LEU A 143 -9.18 -3.90 -1.73
C LEU A 143 -9.63 -2.88 -0.68
N THR A 144 -10.92 -2.91 -0.32
CA THR A 144 -11.46 -2.08 0.77
C THR A 144 -11.96 -2.94 1.92
N PHE A 145 -11.58 -2.56 3.14
CA PHE A 145 -11.82 -3.25 4.39
C PHE A 145 -12.91 -2.52 5.21
N HIS A 146 -14.16 -2.96 5.10
CA HIS A 146 -15.33 -2.27 5.68
C HIS A 146 -15.55 -2.55 7.17
N LYS A 147 -14.86 -3.54 7.73
CA LYS A 147 -15.17 -4.05 9.06
C LYS A 147 -13.93 -4.41 9.85
N ALA A 148 -13.38 -3.42 10.53
CA ALA A 148 -12.32 -3.64 11.50
C ALA A 148 -12.81 -4.47 12.70
N LEU A 149 -12.09 -5.53 13.02
CA LEU A 149 -12.35 -6.41 14.15
C LEU A 149 -11.68 -5.84 15.40
N ARG A 150 -12.40 -5.74 16.51
CA ARG A 150 -11.77 -5.36 17.77
C ARG A 150 -10.73 -6.40 18.17
N ALA A 151 -9.53 -5.92 18.55
CA ALA A 151 -8.43 -6.77 18.93
C ALA A 151 -8.79 -7.77 20.05
N ASP A 152 -9.57 -7.35 21.05
CA ASP A 152 -10.03 -8.18 22.16
C ASP A 152 -11.04 -9.30 21.80
N ARG A 153 -11.53 -9.31 20.56
CA ARG A 153 -12.54 -10.28 20.08
C ARG A 153 -12.11 -11.06 18.86
N ILE A 154 -10.92 -10.82 18.34
CA ILE A 154 -10.49 -11.36 17.04
C ILE A 154 -10.40 -12.89 17.07
N GLU A 155 -9.76 -13.46 18.09
CA GLU A 155 -9.62 -14.92 18.23
C GLU A 155 -10.96 -15.61 18.33
N LEU A 156 -11.90 -15.04 19.11
CA LEU A 156 -13.25 -15.57 19.25
C LEU A 156 -14.02 -15.52 17.93
N ARG A 157 -13.92 -14.42 17.18
CA ARG A 157 -14.64 -14.23 15.91
C ARG A 157 -14.09 -15.07 14.77
N LEU A 158 -12.80 -15.42 14.82
CA LEU A 158 -12.11 -16.15 13.75
C LEU A 158 -11.85 -17.63 14.09
N LYS A 159 -12.30 -18.09 15.26
CA LYS A 159 -12.06 -19.45 15.76
C LYS A 159 -12.39 -20.54 14.73
N ASP A 160 -13.51 -20.40 14.04
CA ASP A 160 -14.02 -21.39 13.09
C ASP A 160 -13.70 -21.01 11.63
N LEU A 161 -12.93 -19.94 11.42
CA LEU A 161 -12.58 -19.47 10.08
C LEU A 161 -11.19 -19.99 9.65
N PRO A 162 -11.10 -20.69 8.49
CA PRO A 162 -9.83 -21.15 7.96
C PRO A 162 -8.87 -19.98 7.72
N VAL A 163 -7.58 -20.15 8.03
CA VAL A 163 -6.54 -19.12 7.80
C VAL A 163 -6.51 -18.67 6.34
N SER A 164 -6.72 -19.58 5.40
CA SER A 164 -6.77 -19.30 3.96
C SER A 164 -7.88 -18.32 3.54
N GLU A 165 -8.89 -18.11 4.39
CA GLU A 165 -9.99 -17.16 4.14
C GLU A 165 -9.84 -15.85 4.92
N ARG A 166 -8.71 -15.65 5.61
CA ARG A 166 -8.37 -14.45 6.36
C ARG A 166 -6.90 -14.06 6.21
N PRO A 167 -6.40 -13.93 4.97
CA PRO A 167 -5.00 -13.61 4.73
C PRO A 167 -4.61 -12.21 5.22
N ILE A 168 -5.56 -11.27 5.18
CA ILE A 168 -5.41 -9.91 5.71
C ILE A 168 -6.62 -9.60 6.61
N LEU A 169 -6.35 -9.01 7.77
CA LEU A 169 -7.34 -8.68 8.79
C LEU A 169 -7.28 -7.20 9.14
N PRO A 170 -8.38 -6.44 8.97
CA PRO A 170 -8.49 -5.12 9.56
C PRO A 170 -8.78 -5.25 11.06
N VAL A 171 -7.95 -4.64 11.88
CA VAL A 171 -8.06 -4.66 13.33
C VAL A 171 -8.27 -3.26 13.86
N ALA A 172 -9.36 -3.08 14.60
CA ALA A 172 -9.65 -1.85 15.31
C ALA A 172 -8.84 -1.83 16.61
N LEU A 173 -7.89 -0.89 16.68
CA LEU A 173 -7.24 -0.46 17.91
C LEU A 173 -8.04 0.71 18.51
N LYS A 174 -7.57 1.25 19.65
CA LYS A 174 -8.31 2.27 20.41
C LYS A 174 -8.66 3.52 19.58
N ASP A 175 -7.69 4.03 18.82
CA ASP A 175 -7.80 5.31 18.12
C ASP A 175 -7.55 5.21 16.60
N ARG A 176 -7.37 3.98 16.06
CA ARG A 176 -7.03 3.74 14.65
C ARG A 176 -7.35 2.31 14.22
N ASN A 177 -7.39 2.09 12.90
CA ASN A 177 -7.35 0.75 12.32
C ASN A 177 -5.93 0.39 11.91
N VAL A 178 -5.60 -0.90 12.00
CA VAL A 178 -4.36 -1.47 11.47
C VAL A 178 -4.70 -2.68 10.61
N LEU A 179 -3.98 -2.87 9.51
CA LEU A 179 -4.07 -4.09 8.72
C LEU A 179 -3.02 -5.08 9.23
N LEU A 180 -3.44 -6.32 9.47
CA LEU A 180 -2.57 -7.42 9.80
C LEU A 180 -2.56 -8.42 8.65
N ILE A 181 -1.41 -8.96 8.30
CA ILE A 181 -1.24 -9.96 7.24
C ILE A 181 -0.72 -11.27 7.83
N HIS A 182 -1.24 -12.39 7.36
CA HIS A 182 -0.80 -13.71 7.82
C HIS A 182 0.65 -13.98 7.36
N LYS A 183 1.46 -14.56 8.26
CA LYS A 183 2.89 -14.81 8.00
C LYS A 183 3.14 -15.70 6.77
N ASP A 184 2.26 -16.64 6.48
CA ASP A 184 2.40 -17.51 5.30
C ASP A 184 2.26 -16.72 3.98
N VAL A 185 1.36 -15.73 3.93
CA VAL A 185 1.19 -14.87 2.74
C VAL A 185 2.43 -14.03 2.51
N LEU A 186 2.97 -13.43 3.59
CA LEU A 186 4.24 -12.72 3.52
C LEU A 186 5.39 -13.62 3.06
N ALA A 187 5.48 -14.85 3.58
CA ALA A 187 6.52 -15.78 3.17
C ALA A 187 6.42 -16.14 1.68
N GLU A 188 5.21 -16.32 1.17
CA GLU A 188 4.96 -16.58 -0.25
C GLU A 188 5.36 -15.37 -1.12
N TRP A 189 4.92 -14.17 -0.76
CA TRP A 189 5.29 -12.96 -1.50
C TRP A 189 6.79 -12.68 -1.47
N LYS A 190 7.47 -12.99 -0.36
CA LYS A 190 8.95 -12.91 -0.27
C LYS A 190 9.62 -13.84 -1.28
N GLN A 191 9.09 -15.06 -1.47
CA GLN A 191 9.59 -16.00 -2.47
C GLN A 191 9.29 -15.56 -3.91
N GLN A 192 8.17 -14.88 -4.13
CA GLN A 192 7.80 -14.29 -5.43
C GLN A 192 8.60 -13.01 -5.74
N GLY A 193 9.41 -12.51 -4.81
CA GLY A 193 10.22 -11.30 -4.99
C GLY A 193 9.42 -10.01 -4.97
N ILE A 194 8.29 -9.97 -4.24
CA ILE A 194 7.56 -8.72 -4.02
C ILE A 194 8.39 -7.82 -3.11
N ASP A 195 8.59 -6.58 -3.50
CA ASP A 195 9.49 -5.64 -2.81
C ASP A 195 8.79 -4.38 -2.29
N ASP A 196 7.46 -4.32 -2.45
CA ASP A 196 6.60 -3.24 -1.98
C ASP A 196 6.08 -3.47 -0.54
N VAL A 197 6.62 -4.46 0.18
CA VAL A 197 6.13 -4.89 1.52
C VAL A 197 7.29 -5.10 2.49
N GLU A 198 7.12 -4.68 3.74
CA GLU A 198 8.04 -5.00 4.82
C GLU A 198 7.75 -6.39 5.40
N TYR A 199 8.73 -7.29 5.33
CA TYR A 199 8.61 -8.67 5.80
C TYR A 199 8.98 -8.86 7.27
N GLU A 200 9.75 -7.93 7.82
CA GLU A 200 10.37 -8.03 9.14
C GLU A 200 10.15 -6.70 9.90
N PRO A 201 8.90 -6.41 10.31
CA PRO A 201 8.61 -5.21 11.08
C PRO A 201 9.32 -5.25 12.44
N ASP A 202 9.68 -4.09 12.95
CA ASP A 202 10.44 -3.96 14.20
C ASP A 202 9.72 -4.65 15.39
N GLU A 203 10.48 -5.15 16.36
CA GLU A 203 9.96 -5.95 17.48
C GLU A 203 8.85 -5.24 18.27
N GLU A 204 8.88 -3.91 18.30
CA GLU A 204 7.85 -3.13 18.98
C GLU A 204 6.47 -3.27 18.34
N TYR A 205 6.39 -3.46 17.02
CA TYR A 205 5.15 -3.66 16.30
C TYR A 205 4.62 -5.10 16.41
N GLN A 206 5.44 -6.04 16.89
CA GLN A 206 5.08 -7.46 17.02
C GLN A 206 4.33 -7.77 18.32
N ARG A 207 3.94 -6.76 19.09
CA ARG A 207 3.19 -6.91 20.36
C ARG A 207 1.91 -6.07 20.31
N LEU A 208 0.78 -6.71 20.56
CA LEU A 208 -0.53 -6.02 20.51
C LEU A 208 -0.58 -4.88 21.54
N ALA A 209 -0.09 -5.14 22.75
CA ALA A 209 -0.03 -4.14 23.81
C ALA A 209 0.87 -2.93 23.46
N SER A 210 1.86 -3.10 22.58
CA SER A 210 2.66 -1.99 22.06
C SER A 210 1.86 -1.21 21.03
N LEU A 211 1.30 -1.90 20.02
CA LEU A 211 0.45 -1.28 18.98
C LEU A 211 -0.71 -0.47 19.57
N GLU A 212 -1.36 -0.97 20.63
CA GLU A 212 -2.44 -0.29 21.33
C GLU A 212 -2.01 0.98 22.08
N LYS A 213 -0.73 1.09 22.46
CA LYS A 213 -0.18 2.24 23.20
C LYS A 213 0.42 3.30 22.29
N MET A 214 0.73 2.96 21.04
CA MET A 214 1.33 3.92 20.11
C MET A 214 0.36 5.09 19.90
N THR A 215 0.85 6.31 20.02
CA THR A 215 0.10 7.55 19.72
C THR A 215 0.08 7.84 18.23
N MET A 216 1.11 7.40 17.51
CA MET A 216 1.26 7.50 16.07
C MET A 216 1.74 6.16 15.53
N TYR A 217 1.12 5.70 14.45
CA TYR A 217 1.45 4.44 13.78
C TYR A 217 1.17 4.65 12.29
N TYR A 218 2.21 4.52 11.50
CA TYR A 218 2.14 4.57 10.05
C TYR A 218 2.09 3.13 9.55
N GLN A 219 1.14 2.80 8.66
CA GLN A 219 1.06 1.50 7.99
C GLN A 219 2.14 1.40 6.89
N SER A 220 3.37 1.77 7.24
CA SER A 220 4.48 1.93 6.32
C SER A 220 5.73 1.31 6.93
N GLY A 221 6.45 0.55 6.11
CA GLY A 221 7.78 0.03 6.45
C GLY A 221 8.90 1.02 6.10
N GLY A 222 8.55 2.23 5.67
CA GLY A 222 9.46 3.25 5.21
C GLY A 222 9.30 3.59 3.72
N ASN A 223 10.16 4.49 3.27
CA ASN A 223 10.20 4.98 1.90
C ASN A 223 11.44 4.44 1.19
N ARG A 224 11.26 3.99 -0.05
CA ARG A 224 12.35 3.57 -0.93
C ARG A 224 12.62 4.66 -1.95
N ASP A 225 13.76 5.32 -1.77
CA ASP A 225 14.19 6.44 -2.61
C ASP A 225 15.13 5.97 -3.72
N PHE A 226 15.08 6.66 -4.85
CA PHE A 226 15.89 6.38 -6.01
C PHE A 226 16.66 7.63 -6.44
N SER A 227 17.97 7.48 -6.62
CA SER A 227 18.81 8.61 -7.04
C SER A 227 18.58 9.02 -8.49
N THR A 228 17.93 8.16 -9.29
CA THR A 228 17.69 8.40 -10.72
C THR A 228 16.35 7.81 -11.17
N LEU A 229 15.75 8.42 -12.19
CA LEU A 229 14.56 7.88 -12.87
C LEU A 229 14.82 6.51 -13.49
N GLN A 230 16.03 6.25 -14.01
CA GLN A 230 16.36 4.96 -14.61
C GLN A 230 16.48 3.86 -13.56
N ASP A 231 17.12 4.17 -12.42
CA ASP A 231 17.20 3.26 -11.27
C ASP A 231 15.80 2.93 -10.75
N TYR A 232 14.91 3.92 -10.71
CA TYR A 232 13.50 3.70 -10.40
C TYR A 232 12.81 2.76 -11.40
N GLN A 233 12.92 3.04 -12.70
CA GLN A 233 12.28 2.25 -13.75
C GLN A 233 12.78 0.80 -13.78
N ASP A 234 14.08 0.60 -13.60
CA ASP A 234 14.70 -0.73 -13.53
C ASP A 234 14.55 -1.40 -12.16
N ASN A 235 14.05 -0.68 -11.16
CA ASN A 235 13.97 -1.09 -9.77
C ASN A 235 15.34 -1.49 -9.16
N LYS A 236 16.36 -0.69 -9.43
CA LYS A 236 17.75 -0.90 -8.97
C LYS A 236 18.17 0.20 -8.01
N ASN A 237 19.15 -0.12 -7.17
CA ASN A 237 19.86 0.83 -6.28
C ASN A 237 18.98 1.65 -5.32
N GLY A 238 17.68 1.34 -5.20
CA GLY A 238 16.78 2.03 -4.27
C GLY A 238 17.20 1.84 -2.82
N ARG A 239 17.13 2.91 -2.03
CA ARG A 239 17.53 2.94 -0.62
C ARG A 239 16.27 3.06 0.25
N THR A 240 16.06 2.08 1.12
CA THR A 240 14.92 2.10 2.05
C THR A 240 15.32 2.78 3.35
N TYR A 241 14.58 3.81 3.72
CA TYR A 241 14.69 4.49 5.00
C TYR A 241 13.46 4.15 5.85
N LYS A 242 13.67 3.48 6.99
CA LYS A 242 12.60 3.25 7.96
C LYS A 242 12.22 4.58 8.62
N MET A 243 10.92 4.82 8.78
CA MET A 243 10.36 5.99 9.47
C MET A 243 10.30 5.79 10.99
#